data_AF-A0A2H0V4C2-F1
#
_entry.id   AF-A0A2H0V4C2-F1
#
_cell.length_a   1.000
_cell.length_b   1.000
_cell.length_c   1.000
_cell.angle_alpha   90.00
_cell.angle_beta   90.00
_cell.angle_gamma   90.00
#
_symmetry.space_group_name_H-M   'P 1'
#
loop_
_entity.id
_entity.type
_entity.pdbx_description
1 polymer ?
#
loop_
_entity_poly.entity_id
_entity_poly.type
_entity_poly.pdbx_seq_one_letter_code
_entity_poly.pdbx_strand_id
1 'polypeptide(L)'
;MKRSIFVILLVILLIFGGWLTLNFFGYNQANKELKAAQKEREQQIENLLDDRRAAITDNEAADVFGKDGKVSILLIGLDSRLGETNGHCDAIQYITIDKNNSSIDITAVPRGTYVPLPGRGYKPTDYYVSNSCGLVSLEYGIEQMERILGQKTDYIAVVGFSSTVGILRSLDLPTTETIQWLRNRQTYAIGEPQRAHNHSTFLKEILLEYTGDEQSKLDSVWQFLAFKMIDTDLSFDQVKTLISTVGSLNLSNKDISLHIRPYHDVTDIQYDPDNLAKDLDPLQRVVPLLSEADYSGETQAEYQARVLANIKEKLADDEFVDWAYDQFVWMQIDDNDTREFIHFDILKRYIEIIDDKEQTELLLADYINEMEGRELPEWAKKGRAFLEQFIEK
;
A
#
# COMPACT_ATOMS: atom_id res chain seq x y z
N MET A 1 -5.22 -6.89 -64.92
CA MET A 1 -5.67 -7.61 -63.71
C MET A 1 -4.57 -7.78 -62.65
N LYS A 2 -3.45 -8.46 -62.93
CA LYS A 2 -2.38 -8.72 -61.92
C LYS A 2 -1.73 -7.46 -61.30
N ARG A 3 -1.52 -6.40 -62.09
CA ARG A 3 -0.91 -5.14 -61.62
C ARG A 3 -1.80 -4.34 -60.66
N SER A 4 -3.11 -4.32 -60.89
CA SER A 4 -4.08 -3.64 -60.02
C SER A 4 -4.25 -4.36 -58.68
N ILE A 5 -4.24 -5.70 -58.68
CA ILE A 5 -4.29 -6.50 -57.44
C ILE A 5 -3.02 -6.26 -56.61
N PHE A 6 -1.85 -6.23 -57.23
CA PHE A 6 -0.59 -5.93 -56.54
C PHE A 6 -0.57 -4.54 -55.88
N VAL A 7 -1.06 -3.52 -56.59
CA VAL A 7 -1.17 -2.15 -56.04
C VAL A 7 -2.13 -2.09 -54.85
N ILE A 8 -3.28 -2.77 -54.93
CA ILE A 8 -4.24 -2.84 -53.82
C ILE A 8 -3.62 -3.53 -52.60
N LEU A 9 -2.90 -4.64 -52.80
CA LEU A 9 -2.23 -5.38 -51.73
C LEU A 9 -1.14 -4.54 -51.04
N LEU A 10 -0.39 -3.76 -51.83
CA LEU A 10 0.65 -2.88 -51.32
C LEU A 10 0.07 -1.71 -50.52
N VAL A 11 -1.06 -1.14 -50.95
CA VAL A 11 -1.78 -0.10 -50.20
C VAL A 11 -2.33 -0.65 -48.89
N ILE A 12 -2.91 -1.86 -48.89
CA ILE A 12 -3.38 -2.53 -47.66
C ILE A 12 -2.21 -2.78 -46.70
N LEU A 13 -1.06 -3.25 -47.20
CA LEU A 13 0.15 -3.45 -46.40
C LEU A 13 0.69 -2.15 -45.79
N LEU A 14 0.65 -1.04 -46.53
CA LEU A 14 1.08 0.27 -46.01
C LEU A 14 0.11 0.82 -44.97
N ILE A 15 -1.20 0.67 -45.16
CA ILE A 15 -2.21 1.08 -44.17
C ILE A 15 -2.07 0.21 -42.91
N PHE A 16 -1.93 -1.10 -43.07
CA PHE A 16 -1.77 -2.03 -41.95
C PHE A 16 -0.45 -1.82 -41.21
N GLY A 17 0.66 -1.60 -41.93
CA GLY A 17 1.95 -1.26 -41.34
C GLY A 17 1.96 0.10 -40.64
N GLY A 18 1.31 1.11 -41.22
CA GLY A 18 1.09 2.42 -40.58
C GLY A 18 0.24 2.31 -39.32
N TRP A 19 -0.82 1.50 -39.36
CA TRP A 19 -1.67 1.25 -38.19
C TRP A 19 -0.93 0.49 -37.08
N LEU A 20 -0.16 -0.54 -37.41
CA LEU A 20 0.66 -1.29 -36.45
C LEU A 20 1.73 -0.41 -35.82
N THR A 21 2.43 0.42 -36.61
CA THR A 21 3.46 1.33 -36.10
C THR A 21 2.86 2.39 -35.18
N LEU A 22 1.72 3.00 -35.53
CA LEU A 22 1.05 3.98 -34.66
C LEU A 22 0.59 3.36 -33.33
N ASN A 23 0.04 2.14 -33.34
CA ASN A 23 -0.36 1.46 -32.11
C ASN A 23 0.87 1.06 -31.27
N PHE A 24 1.93 0.54 -31.89
CA PHE A 24 3.16 0.14 -31.19
C PHE A 24 3.89 1.35 -30.57
N PHE A 25 4.07 2.42 -31.33
CA PHE A 25 4.70 3.65 -30.82
C PHE A 25 3.83 4.35 -29.78
N GLY A 26 2.50 4.42 -29.99
CA GLY A 26 1.57 4.98 -29.01
C GLY A 26 1.56 4.19 -27.70
N TYR A 27 1.56 2.86 -27.77
CA TYR A 27 1.64 1.97 -26.61
C TYR A 27 2.96 2.14 -25.84
N ASN A 28 4.10 2.15 -26.54
CA ASN A 28 5.40 2.33 -25.89
C ASN A 28 5.57 3.72 -25.26
N GLN A 29 5.03 4.76 -25.91
CA GLN A 29 5.07 6.11 -25.35
C GLN A 29 4.19 6.24 -24.11
N ALA A 30 2.95 5.73 -24.16
CA ALA A 30 2.04 5.75 -23.01
C ALA A 30 2.59 4.99 -21.81
N ASN A 31 3.21 3.82 -22.04
CA ASN A 31 3.87 3.06 -20.97
C ASN A 31 5.07 3.82 -20.37
N LYS A 32 5.85 4.51 -21.19
CA LYS A 32 6.99 5.30 -20.70
C LYS A 32 6.55 6.49 -19.86
N GLU A 33 5.51 7.21 -20.29
CA GLU A 33 4.93 8.34 -19.55
C GLU A 33 4.33 7.89 -18.21
N LEU A 34 3.63 6.75 -18.21
CA LEU A 34 3.06 6.13 -17.02
C LEU A 34 4.11 5.78 -15.97
N LYS A 35 5.21 5.15 -16.40
CA LYS A 35 6.32 4.78 -15.52
C LYS A 35 7.06 6.00 -14.97
N ALA A 36 7.30 7.02 -15.80
CA ALA A 36 7.93 8.26 -15.34
C ALA A 36 7.08 8.97 -14.27
N ALA A 37 5.75 9.01 -14.45
CA ALA A 37 4.84 9.59 -13.47
C ALA A 37 4.82 8.82 -12.13
N GLN A 38 5.02 7.50 -12.18
CA GLN A 38 5.10 6.66 -10.99
C GLN A 38 6.37 6.92 -10.19
N LYS A 39 7.53 6.95 -10.86
CA LYS A 39 8.81 7.27 -10.22
C LYS A 39 8.86 8.69 -9.65
N GLU A 40 8.27 9.66 -10.37
CA GLU A 40 8.15 11.03 -9.87
C GLU A 40 7.34 11.10 -8.58
N ARG A 41 6.25 10.34 -8.48
CA ARG A 41 5.43 10.25 -7.27
C ARG A 41 6.20 9.64 -6.11
N GLU A 42 6.88 8.52 -6.30
CA GLU A 42 7.68 7.88 -5.24
C GLU A 42 8.73 8.85 -4.70
N GLN A 43 9.41 9.57 -5.59
CA GLN A 43 10.32 10.64 -5.19
C GLN A 43 9.63 11.78 -4.43
N GLN A 44 8.42 12.17 -4.84
CA GLN A 44 7.64 13.19 -4.11
C GLN A 44 7.24 12.72 -2.71
N ILE A 45 6.92 11.44 -2.53
CA ILE A 45 6.63 10.84 -1.22
C ILE A 45 7.89 10.92 -0.37
N GLU A 46 9.04 10.45 -0.87
CA GLU A 46 10.28 10.46 -0.09
C GLU A 46 10.72 11.89 0.28
N ASN A 47 10.63 12.83 -0.67
CA ASN A 47 10.94 14.24 -0.40
C ASN A 47 10.02 14.82 0.68
N LEU A 48 8.72 14.51 0.63
CA LEU A 48 7.77 14.94 1.67
C LEU A 48 8.15 14.35 3.04
N LEU A 49 8.51 13.07 3.09
CA LEU A 49 8.94 12.42 4.33
C LEU A 49 10.23 13.03 4.87
N ASP A 50 11.21 13.31 4.00
CA ASP A 50 12.45 13.98 4.38
C ASP A 50 12.22 15.40 4.90
N ASP A 51 11.37 16.19 4.24
CA ASP A 51 11.00 17.52 4.69
C ASP A 51 10.32 17.47 6.07
N ARG A 52 9.45 16.48 6.29
CA ARG A 52 8.80 16.24 7.58
C ARG A 52 9.79 15.81 8.65
N ARG A 53 10.68 14.85 8.36
CA ARG A 53 11.76 14.40 9.26
C ARG A 53 12.68 15.55 9.64
N ALA A 54 13.04 16.41 8.69
CA ALA A 54 13.87 17.60 8.93
C ALA A 54 13.17 18.68 9.76
N ALA A 55 11.83 18.71 9.76
CA ALA A 55 11.04 19.62 10.58
C ALA A 55 10.88 19.15 12.03
N ILE A 56 11.14 17.87 12.34
CA ILE A 56 11.11 17.32 13.70
C ILE A 56 12.23 17.97 14.53
N THR A 57 11.86 18.60 15.64
CA THR A 57 12.84 19.19 16.57
C THR A 57 13.52 18.11 17.42
N ASP A 58 14.71 18.40 17.95
CA ASP A 58 15.44 17.48 18.85
C ASP A 58 14.59 16.97 20.04
N ASN A 59 13.64 17.79 20.51
CA ASN A 59 12.74 17.40 21.61
C ASN A 59 11.63 16.44 21.15
N GLU A 60 11.09 16.61 19.94
CA GLU A 60 10.09 15.71 19.35
C GLU A 60 10.73 14.40 18.89
N ALA A 61 11.97 14.46 18.42
CA ALA A 61 12.79 13.27 18.15
C ALA A 61 13.04 12.45 19.44
N ALA A 62 13.16 13.12 20.59
CA ALA A 62 13.38 12.47 21.88
C ALA A 62 12.09 11.95 22.56
N ASP A 63 10.93 12.58 22.34
CA ASP A 63 9.63 12.14 22.85
C ASP A 63 8.54 12.21 21.77
N VAL A 64 8.19 11.04 21.22
CA VAL A 64 7.19 10.88 20.16
C VAL A 64 5.78 11.35 20.57
N PHE A 65 5.48 11.46 21.87
CA PHE A 65 4.18 11.91 22.38
C PHE A 65 4.15 13.39 22.77
N GLY A 66 5.24 14.13 22.54
CA GLY A 66 5.33 15.53 22.92
C GLY A 66 5.03 15.79 24.41
N LYS A 67 4.74 17.05 24.73
CA LYS A 67 4.59 17.50 26.13
C LYS A 67 3.22 17.19 26.74
N ASP A 68 2.19 17.03 25.91
CA ASP A 68 0.83 16.75 26.34
C ASP A 68 0.53 15.25 26.43
N GLY A 69 1.50 14.41 26.08
CA GLY A 69 1.41 12.96 26.14
C GLY A 69 0.49 12.37 25.08
N LYS A 70 0.35 13.08 23.94
CA LYS A 70 -0.48 12.66 22.82
C LYS A 70 0.36 12.58 21.56
N VAL A 71 0.03 11.61 20.72
CA VAL A 71 0.60 11.51 19.37
C VAL A 71 -0.53 11.24 18.40
N SER A 72 -0.46 11.89 17.25
CA SER A 72 -1.37 11.71 16.14
C SER A 72 -0.66 11.21 14.89
N ILE A 73 -1.24 10.17 14.28
CA ILE A 73 -0.71 9.50 13.10
C ILE A 73 -1.81 9.46 12.05
N LEU A 74 -1.55 10.02 10.87
CA LEU A 74 -2.42 9.93 9.72
C LEU A 74 -2.00 8.72 8.87
N LEU A 75 -2.77 7.63 8.95
CA LEU A 75 -2.60 6.44 8.14
C LEU A 75 -3.33 6.61 6.79
N ILE A 76 -2.59 6.43 5.71
CA ILE A 76 -3.05 6.62 4.32
C ILE A 76 -2.78 5.34 3.53
N GLY A 77 -3.84 4.69 3.05
CA GLY A 77 -3.74 3.61 2.07
C GLY A 77 -3.75 4.15 0.65
N LEU A 78 -2.68 3.91 -0.11
CA LEU A 78 -2.60 4.26 -1.53
C LEU A 78 -3.08 3.10 -2.41
N ASP A 79 -3.98 3.40 -3.34
CA ASP A 79 -4.29 2.49 -4.45
C ASP A 79 -3.36 2.83 -5.63
N SER A 80 -2.11 2.35 -5.57
CA SER A 80 -1.11 2.44 -6.65
C SER A 80 -1.00 1.10 -7.37
N ARG A 81 -2.00 0.77 -8.18
CA ARG A 81 -1.96 -0.48 -8.96
C ARG A 81 -0.93 -0.39 -10.08
N LEU A 82 -0.42 -1.55 -10.48
CA LEU A 82 0.47 -1.68 -11.63
C LEU A 82 -0.18 -1.05 -12.87
N GLY A 83 0.34 0.11 -13.26
CA GLY A 83 -0.09 0.84 -14.44
C GLY A 83 -1.12 1.96 -14.23
N GLU A 84 -1.34 2.44 -13.00
CA GLU A 84 -2.14 3.63 -12.73
C GLU A 84 -1.25 4.86 -12.42
N THR A 85 -1.44 5.97 -13.16
CA THR A 85 -0.66 7.23 -12.96
C THR A 85 -1.12 8.03 -11.75
N ASN A 86 -2.34 7.81 -11.26
CA ASN A 86 -3.03 8.66 -10.28
C ASN A 86 -3.36 7.87 -9.01
N GLY A 87 -2.35 7.52 -8.22
CA GLY A 87 -2.54 6.87 -6.93
C GLY A 87 -3.48 7.67 -6.03
N HIS A 88 -4.57 7.03 -5.65
CA HIS A 88 -5.63 7.59 -4.83
C HIS A 88 -5.38 7.28 -3.35
N CYS A 89 -5.67 8.24 -2.47
CA CYS A 89 -5.73 8.01 -1.04
C CYS A 89 -7.08 7.38 -0.68
N ASP A 90 -7.12 6.05 -0.62
CA ASP A 90 -8.36 5.27 -0.59
C ASP A 90 -8.81 4.86 0.81
N ALA A 91 -7.85 4.73 1.74
CA ALA A 91 -8.10 4.54 3.16
C ALA A 91 -7.44 5.70 3.92
N ILE A 92 -8.21 6.41 4.75
CA ILE A 92 -7.71 7.57 5.52
C ILE A 92 -8.18 7.42 6.95
N GLN A 93 -7.23 7.17 7.86
CA GLN A 93 -7.49 6.91 9.27
C GLN A 93 -6.58 7.80 10.12
N TYR A 94 -7.17 8.69 10.89
CA TYR A 94 -6.44 9.55 11.82
C TYR A 94 -6.49 8.95 13.22
N ILE A 95 -5.34 8.50 13.71
CA ILE A 95 -5.21 7.77 14.97
C ILE A 95 -4.57 8.70 16.00
N THR A 96 -5.21 8.92 17.14
CA THR A 96 -4.64 9.66 18.27
C THR A 96 -4.46 8.73 19.44
N ILE A 97 -3.25 8.65 19.98
CA ILE A 97 -2.92 7.87 21.17
C ILE A 97 -2.67 8.84 22.31
N ASP A 98 -3.43 8.71 23.39
CA ASP A 98 -3.29 9.51 24.61
C ASP A 98 -2.76 8.60 25.73
N LYS A 99 -1.44 8.68 25.99
CA LYS A 99 -0.80 7.82 27.00
C LYS A 99 -1.16 8.22 28.43
N ASN A 100 -1.63 9.46 28.64
CA ASN A 100 -2.01 9.96 29.96
C ASN A 100 -3.40 9.46 30.37
N ASN A 101 -4.30 9.30 29.41
CA ASN A 101 -5.66 8.79 29.63
C ASN A 101 -5.84 7.31 29.26
N SER A 102 -4.78 6.65 28.79
CA SER A 102 -4.81 5.27 28.30
C SER A 102 -5.91 5.03 27.26
N SER A 103 -6.02 5.95 26.28
CA SER A 103 -7.10 5.91 25.28
C SER A 103 -6.58 6.12 23.86
N ILE A 104 -7.30 5.56 22.89
CA ILE A 104 -7.05 5.75 21.46
C ILE A 104 -8.33 6.25 20.79
N ASP A 105 -8.22 7.30 19.98
CA ASP A 105 -9.27 7.76 19.09
C ASP A 105 -8.88 7.46 17.64
N ILE A 106 -9.76 6.80 16.88
CA ILE A 106 -9.58 6.56 15.44
C ILE A 106 -10.67 7.33 14.70
N THR A 107 -10.27 8.28 13.86
CA THR A 107 -11.19 9.09 13.04
C THR A 107 -11.01 8.77 11.57
N ALA A 108 -12.01 8.12 10.96
CA ALA A 108 -12.04 7.89 9.53
C ALA A 108 -12.39 9.16 8.74
N VAL A 109 -11.75 9.33 7.59
CA VAL A 109 -12.17 10.31 6.58
C VAL A 109 -12.62 9.57 5.32
N PRO A 110 -13.92 9.58 4.97
CA PRO A 110 -14.41 8.99 3.73
C PRO A 110 -13.64 9.53 2.53
N ARG A 111 -13.15 8.64 1.67
CA ARG A 111 -12.31 9.01 0.52
C ARG A 111 -13.04 9.96 -0.45
N GLY A 112 -14.38 9.87 -0.47
CA GLY A 112 -15.30 10.71 -1.25
C GLY A 112 -15.63 12.06 -0.63
N THR A 113 -14.94 12.49 0.43
CA THR A 113 -15.18 13.79 1.06
C THR A 113 -14.78 14.91 0.11
N TYR A 114 -15.65 15.91 -0.03
CA TYR A 114 -15.41 17.03 -0.93
C TYR A 114 -14.21 17.88 -0.50
N VAL A 115 -13.33 18.17 -1.46
CA VAL A 115 -12.22 19.11 -1.29
C VAL A 115 -12.12 20.02 -2.52
N PRO A 116 -11.75 21.30 -2.34
CA PRO A 116 -11.36 22.13 -3.48
C PRO A 116 -10.10 21.54 -4.13
N LEU A 117 -9.93 21.75 -5.44
CA LEU A 117 -8.68 21.44 -6.15
C LEU A 117 -8.14 22.74 -6.79
N PRO A 118 -6.84 23.04 -6.66
CA PRO A 118 -6.25 24.26 -7.21
C PRO A 118 -6.12 24.15 -8.73
N GLY A 119 -6.50 25.21 -9.46
CA GLY A 119 -6.42 25.24 -10.92
C GLY A 119 -7.80 25.23 -11.59
N ARG A 120 -7.85 24.80 -12.86
CA ARG A 120 -9.07 24.73 -13.68
C ARG A 120 -9.05 23.47 -14.53
N GLY A 121 -10.22 22.97 -14.92
CA GLY A 121 -10.37 21.82 -15.82
C GLY A 121 -10.80 20.51 -15.16
N TYR A 122 -10.94 20.50 -13.82
CA TYR A 122 -11.45 19.35 -13.09
C TYR A 122 -12.94 19.11 -13.34
N LYS A 123 -13.30 17.84 -13.45
CA LYS A 123 -14.68 17.37 -13.51
C LYS A 123 -15.30 17.39 -12.10
N PRO A 124 -16.63 17.45 -11.98
CA PRO A 124 -17.29 17.37 -10.67
C PRO A 124 -16.90 16.14 -9.84
N THR A 125 -16.59 15.02 -10.50
CA THR A 125 -16.14 13.76 -9.88
C THR A 125 -14.70 13.79 -9.37
N ASP A 126 -13.95 14.85 -9.67
CA ASP A 126 -12.54 14.95 -9.28
C ASP A 126 -12.38 15.54 -7.88
N TYR A 127 -13.36 16.31 -7.39
CA TYR A 127 -13.32 17.05 -6.12
C TYR A 127 -13.54 16.16 -4.89
N TYR A 128 -12.77 15.09 -4.78
CA TYR A 128 -12.75 14.18 -3.64
C TYR A 128 -11.35 14.13 -3.03
N VAL A 129 -11.27 14.01 -1.70
CA VAL A 129 -9.99 13.96 -0.98
C VAL A 129 -9.09 12.83 -1.51
N SER A 130 -9.66 11.68 -1.90
CA SER A 130 -8.90 10.58 -2.52
C SER A 130 -8.16 10.97 -3.79
N ASN A 131 -8.76 11.85 -4.59
CA ASN A 131 -8.22 12.26 -5.88
C ASN A 131 -7.17 13.35 -5.73
N SER A 132 -7.23 14.14 -4.66
CA SER A 132 -6.30 15.24 -4.44
C SER A 132 -4.84 14.75 -4.34
N CYS A 133 -4.61 13.57 -3.76
CA CYS A 133 -3.31 12.92 -3.69
C CYS A 133 -2.69 12.60 -5.06
N GLY A 134 -3.52 12.19 -6.02
CA GLY A 134 -3.07 11.80 -7.36
C GLY A 134 -3.13 12.92 -8.40
N LEU A 135 -4.05 13.87 -8.26
CA LEU A 135 -4.27 14.97 -9.21
C LEU A 135 -3.49 16.24 -8.88
N VAL A 136 -3.02 16.39 -7.65
CA VAL A 136 -2.26 17.56 -7.18
C VAL A 136 -0.93 17.12 -6.59
N SER A 137 -0.95 16.57 -5.37
CA SER A 137 0.20 15.95 -4.69
C SER A 137 -0.28 15.25 -3.42
N LEU A 138 0.51 14.31 -2.89
CA LEU A 138 0.23 13.71 -1.58
C LEU A 138 0.18 14.76 -0.47
N GLU A 139 1.14 15.70 -0.47
CA GLU A 139 1.20 16.81 0.48
C GLU A 139 -0.11 17.61 0.50
N TYR A 140 -0.62 18.01 -0.67
CA TYR A 140 -1.89 18.73 -0.76
C TYR A 140 -3.06 17.90 -0.24
N GLY A 141 -3.07 16.59 -0.54
CA GLY A 141 -4.07 15.67 0.00
C GLY A 141 -4.06 15.63 1.52
N ILE A 142 -2.88 15.54 2.14
CA ILE A 142 -2.70 15.59 3.59
C ILE A 142 -3.23 16.92 4.15
N GLU A 143 -2.89 18.06 3.55
CA GLU A 143 -3.44 19.36 4.00
C GLU A 143 -4.97 19.39 3.98
N GLN A 144 -5.59 18.77 2.97
CA GLN A 144 -7.06 18.69 2.92
C GLN A 144 -7.63 17.73 3.98
N MET A 145 -6.95 16.62 4.26
CA MET A 145 -7.31 15.70 5.34
C MET A 145 -7.23 16.40 6.70
N GLU A 146 -6.12 17.10 6.99
CA GLU A 146 -5.94 17.91 8.19
C GLU A 146 -7.02 18.99 8.31
N ARG A 147 -7.41 19.63 7.19
CA ARG A 147 -8.51 20.61 7.17
C ARG A 147 -9.86 19.98 7.51
N ILE A 148 -10.15 18.77 7.01
CA ILE A 148 -11.39 18.02 7.33
C ILE A 148 -11.39 17.61 8.80
N LEU A 149 -10.24 17.15 9.30
CA LEU A 149 -10.03 16.76 10.69
C LEU A 149 -10.01 17.97 11.63
N GLY A 150 -9.69 19.17 11.13
CA GLY A 150 -9.60 20.40 11.90
C GLY A 150 -8.32 20.51 12.75
N GLN A 151 -7.33 19.66 12.50
CA GLN A 151 -6.07 19.60 13.24
C GLN A 151 -4.96 19.02 12.37
N LYS A 152 -3.72 19.39 12.69
CA LYS A 152 -2.53 18.83 12.04
C LYS A 152 -2.17 17.47 12.64
N THR A 153 -1.51 16.65 11.83
CA THR A 153 -0.97 15.35 12.26
C THR A 153 0.49 15.48 12.66
N ASP A 154 0.90 14.79 13.71
CA ASP A 154 2.30 14.76 14.14
C ASP A 154 3.12 13.92 13.15
N TYR A 155 2.60 12.76 12.78
CA TYR A 155 3.26 11.81 11.87
C TYR A 155 2.30 11.31 10.78
N ILE A 156 2.87 10.74 9.72
CA ILE A 156 2.14 10.05 8.66
C ILE A 156 2.65 8.63 8.46
N ALA A 157 1.74 7.73 8.08
CA ALA A 157 2.07 6.37 7.68
C ALA A 157 1.36 6.07 6.37
N VAL A 158 2.11 5.82 5.31
CA VAL A 158 1.58 5.58 3.97
C VAL A 158 1.84 4.11 3.60
N VAL A 159 0.80 3.41 3.17
CA VAL A 159 0.87 1.99 2.82
C VAL A 159 0.30 1.73 1.44
N GLY A 160 1.03 0.96 0.65
CA GLY A 160 0.56 0.42 -0.63
C GLY A 160 -0.28 -0.85 -0.46
N PHE A 161 -0.87 -1.30 -1.57
CA PHE A 161 -1.63 -2.55 -1.60
C PHE A 161 -0.77 -3.77 -1.25
N SER A 162 0.40 -3.93 -1.88
CA SER A 162 1.30 -5.06 -1.60
C SER A 162 1.79 -5.07 -0.15
N SER A 163 2.16 -3.90 0.40
CA SER A 163 2.54 -3.73 1.80
C SER A 163 1.42 -4.18 2.74
N THR A 164 0.18 -3.76 2.45
CA THR A 164 -1.00 -4.18 3.23
C THR A 164 -1.18 -5.69 3.20
N VAL A 165 -1.11 -6.32 2.02
CA VAL A 165 -1.15 -7.79 1.88
C VAL A 165 -0.03 -8.43 2.69
N GLY A 166 1.17 -7.87 2.66
CA GLY A 166 2.30 -8.36 3.43
C GLY A 166 2.07 -8.34 4.94
N ILE A 167 1.60 -7.21 5.47
CA ILE A 167 1.27 -7.05 6.89
C ILE A 167 0.18 -8.05 7.30
N LEU A 168 -0.89 -8.20 6.51
CA LEU A 168 -1.97 -9.15 6.81
C LEU A 168 -1.45 -10.61 6.89
N ARG A 169 -0.54 -10.99 6.00
CA ARG A 169 0.10 -12.32 6.04
C ARG A 169 0.99 -12.49 7.27
N SER A 170 1.75 -11.45 7.65
CA SER A 170 2.59 -11.49 8.86
C SER A 170 1.77 -11.62 10.14
N LEU A 171 0.53 -11.14 10.13
CA LEU A 171 -0.42 -11.30 11.24
C LEU A 171 -1.19 -12.64 11.18
N ASP A 172 -0.91 -13.48 10.19
CA ASP A 172 -1.57 -14.77 9.92
C ASP A 172 -3.09 -14.66 9.71
N LEU A 173 -3.52 -13.52 9.15
CA LEU A 173 -4.93 -13.25 8.84
C LEU A 173 -5.34 -13.89 7.50
N PRO A 174 -6.62 -14.27 7.33
CA PRO A 174 -7.17 -14.73 6.05
C PRO A 174 -7.14 -13.59 5.02
N THR A 175 -5.99 -13.44 4.35
CA THR A 175 -5.60 -12.19 3.70
C THR A 175 -6.55 -11.81 2.57
N THR A 176 -6.97 -12.78 1.76
CA THR A 176 -7.90 -12.56 0.64
C THR A 176 -9.26 -12.05 1.13
N GLU A 177 -9.85 -12.74 2.09
CA GLU A 177 -11.14 -12.41 2.70
C GLU A 177 -11.06 -11.07 3.43
N THR A 178 -9.96 -10.81 4.13
CA THR A 178 -9.72 -9.55 4.84
C THR A 178 -9.69 -8.38 3.86
N ILE A 179 -8.97 -8.51 2.75
CA ILE A 179 -8.94 -7.48 1.69
C ILE A 179 -10.33 -7.30 1.06
N GLN A 180 -11.08 -8.38 0.81
CA GLN A 180 -12.45 -8.27 0.31
C GLN A 180 -13.36 -7.51 1.28
N TRP A 181 -13.24 -7.81 2.57
CA TRP A 181 -14.01 -7.15 3.62
C TRP A 181 -13.66 -5.65 3.72
N LEU A 182 -12.37 -5.32 3.74
CA LEU A 182 -11.89 -3.93 3.78
C LEU A 182 -12.28 -3.13 2.52
N ARG A 183 -12.43 -3.80 1.37
CA ARG A 183 -12.80 -3.13 0.11
C ARG A 183 -14.31 -3.07 -0.12
N ASN A 184 -15.09 -3.86 0.60
CA ASN A 184 -16.53 -3.93 0.43
C ASN A 184 -17.18 -2.57 0.75
N ARG A 185 -17.91 -2.04 -0.23
CA ARG A 185 -18.81 -0.89 -0.06
C ARG A 185 -20.20 -1.15 -0.63
N GLN A 186 -20.35 -2.21 -1.41
CA GLN A 186 -21.53 -2.42 -2.27
C GLN A 186 -22.72 -2.98 -1.48
N THR A 187 -22.46 -3.59 -0.33
CA THR A 187 -23.50 -4.18 0.52
C THR A 187 -24.05 -3.22 1.58
N TYR A 188 -23.43 -2.06 1.78
CA TYR A 188 -23.78 -1.14 2.86
C TYR A 188 -24.72 -0.05 2.37
N ALA A 189 -25.76 0.27 3.17
CA ALA A 189 -26.78 1.25 2.81
C ALA A 189 -26.21 2.64 2.50
N ILE A 190 -25.18 3.06 3.26
CA ILE A 190 -24.50 4.34 3.07
C ILE A 190 -23.20 4.21 2.24
N GLY A 191 -22.87 3.00 1.77
CA GLY A 191 -21.75 2.75 0.87
C GLY A 191 -20.38 3.07 1.45
N GLU A 192 -19.70 4.06 0.85
CA GLU A 192 -18.30 4.40 1.15
C GLU A 192 -18.08 4.84 2.62
N PRO A 193 -18.85 5.78 3.20
CA PRO A 193 -18.72 6.11 4.62
C PRO A 193 -18.72 4.91 5.57
N GLN A 194 -19.54 3.88 5.31
CA GLN A 194 -19.52 2.67 6.13
C GLN A 194 -18.22 1.89 5.93
N ARG A 195 -17.71 1.78 4.70
CA ARG A 195 -16.43 1.14 4.43
C ARG A 195 -15.28 1.87 5.13
N ALA A 196 -15.25 3.21 5.09
CA ALA A 196 -14.23 4.01 5.77
C ALA A 196 -14.27 3.79 7.30
N HIS A 197 -15.46 3.67 7.88
CA HIS A 197 -15.63 3.31 9.30
C HIS A 197 -15.22 1.86 9.61
N ASN A 198 -15.49 0.94 8.70
CA ASN A 198 -15.06 -0.47 8.84
C ASN A 198 -13.54 -0.62 8.85
N HIS A 199 -12.79 0.27 8.18
CA HIS A 199 -11.34 0.33 8.34
C HIS A 199 -10.96 0.66 9.79
N SER A 200 -11.70 1.56 10.45
CA SER A 200 -11.47 1.88 11.87
C SER A 200 -11.82 0.72 12.79
N THR A 201 -12.90 -0.03 12.51
CA THR A 201 -13.24 -1.23 13.29
C THR A 201 -12.20 -2.32 13.11
N PHE A 202 -11.68 -2.54 11.90
CA PHE A 202 -10.53 -3.42 11.67
C PHE A 202 -9.32 -3.02 12.51
N LEU A 203 -8.89 -1.76 12.44
CA LEU A 203 -7.74 -1.28 13.21
C LEU A 203 -7.94 -1.44 14.72
N LYS A 204 -9.16 -1.21 15.22
CA LYS A 204 -9.52 -1.45 16.62
C LYS A 204 -9.35 -2.91 17.01
N GLU A 205 -9.83 -3.86 16.21
CA GLU A 205 -9.65 -5.28 16.49
C GLU A 205 -8.18 -5.68 16.46
N ILE A 206 -7.40 -5.17 15.50
CA ILE A 206 -5.94 -5.42 15.45
C ILE A 206 -5.24 -4.86 16.71
N LEU A 207 -5.60 -3.65 17.16
CA LEU A 207 -5.06 -3.11 18.40
C LEU A 207 -5.39 -4.00 19.59
N LEU A 208 -6.66 -4.42 19.75
CA LEU A 208 -7.08 -5.23 20.88
C LEU A 208 -6.42 -6.63 20.92
N GLU A 209 -6.26 -7.27 19.76
CA GLU A 209 -5.69 -8.63 19.67
C GLU A 209 -4.15 -8.65 19.76
N TYR A 210 -3.48 -7.65 19.18
CA TYR A 210 -2.02 -7.68 19.00
C TYR A 210 -1.24 -6.78 19.96
N THR A 211 -1.88 -5.99 20.84
CA THR A 211 -1.19 -5.13 21.83
C THR A 211 -1.39 -5.55 23.29
N GLY A 212 -1.83 -6.78 23.58
CA GLY A 212 -2.05 -7.29 24.95
C GLY A 212 -0.80 -7.82 25.71
N ASP A 213 -0.92 -7.96 27.03
CA ASP A 213 0.13 -8.20 28.04
C ASP A 213 0.95 -9.51 27.90
N GLU A 214 0.50 -10.50 27.11
CA GLU A 214 1.25 -11.75 26.88
C GLU A 214 1.89 -11.75 25.50
N GLN A 215 3.13 -11.22 25.45
CA GLN A 215 4.00 -11.18 24.29
C GLN A 215 3.44 -10.32 23.15
N SER A 216 4.20 -9.29 22.77
CA SER A 216 4.22 -8.85 21.39
C SER A 216 4.49 -10.09 20.52
N LYS A 217 3.45 -10.73 19.99
CA LYS A 217 3.56 -11.92 19.12
C LYS A 217 4.43 -11.63 17.89
N LEU A 218 4.73 -10.35 17.64
CA LEU A 218 5.70 -9.87 16.67
C LEU A 218 7.05 -9.67 17.34
N ASP A 219 7.99 -10.58 17.06
CA ASP A 219 9.42 -10.38 17.31
C ASP A 219 9.87 -9.03 16.73
N SER A 220 10.88 -8.43 17.34
CA SER A 220 11.62 -7.26 16.85
C SER A 220 11.95 -7.32 15.35
N VAL A 221 12.24 -8.51 14.83
CA VAL A 221 12.47 -8.73 13.40
C VAL A 221 11.21 -8.45 12.59
N TRP A 222 10.06 -8.96 13.01
CA TRP A 222 8.78 -8.70 12.33
C TRP A 222 8.36 -7.23 12.42
N GLN A 223 8.61 -6.57 13.55
CA GLN A 223 8.38 -5.13 13.69
C GLN A 223 9.21 -4.34 12.68
N PHE A 224 10.47 -4.73 12.49
CA PHE A 224 11.36 -4.11 11.51
C PHE A 224 10.92 -4.38 10.07
N LEU A 225 10.53 -5.61 9.74
CA LEU A 225 10.04 -5.95 8.40
C LEU A 225 8.75 -5.20 8.06
N ALA A 226 7.80 -5.13 8.99
CA ALA A 226 6.59 -4.33 8.80
C ALA A 226 6.92 -2.84 8.65
N PHE A 227 7.85 -2.31 9.46
CA PHE A 227 8.31 -0.92 9.34
C PHE A 227 8.88 -0.62 7.96
N LYS A 228 9.69 -1.51 7.38
CA LYS A 228 10.25 -1.33 6.02
C LYS A 228 9.18 -1.30 4.90
N MET A 229 7.98 -1.81 5.15
CA MET A 229 6.87 -1.81 4.18
C MET A 229 6.00 -0.54 4.25
N ILE A 230 6.28 0.37 5.19
CA ILE A 230 5.47 1.55 5.48
C ILE A 230 6.32 2.80 5.23
N ASP A 231 5.83 3.66 4.36
CA ASP A 231 6.43 4.98 4.10
C ASP A 231 6.02 5.93 5.23
N THR A 232 6.97 6.33 6.08
CA THR A 232 6.68 7.14 7.28
C THR A 232 7.81 8.12 7.64
N ASP A 233 7.43 9.19 8.33
CA ASP A 233 8.33 10.17 8.94
C ASP A 233 8.77 9.77 10.37
N LEU A 234 8.28 8.63 10.87
CA LEU A 234 8.77 8.01 12.11
C LEU A 234 10.08 7.24 11.89
N SER A 235 11.00 7.37 12.83
CA SER A 235 12.14 6.45 12.95
C SER A 235 11.70 5.11 13.56
N PHE A 236 12.46 4.04 13.29
CA PHE A 236 12.17 2.72 13.88
C PHE A 236 12.20 2.72 15.42
N ASP A 237 13.07 3.53 16.03
CA ASP A 237 13.10 3.69 17.49
C ASP A 237 11.83 4.36 18.03
N GLN A 238 11.31 5.38 17.35
CA GLN A 238 10.02 5.98 17.70
C GLN A 238 8.87 4.97 17.55
N VAL A 239 8.87 4.15 16.50
CA VAL A 239 7.89 3.08 16.32
C VAL A 239 7.94 2.07 17.48
N LYS A 240 9.13 1.64 17.90
CA LYS A 240 9.28 0.77 19.09
C LYS A 240 8.75 1.44 20.37
N THR A 241 8.98 2.74 20.55
CA THR A 241 8.42 3.49 21.68
C THR A 241 6.90 3.53 21.61
N LEU A 242 6.30 3.72 20.43
CA LEU A 242 4.86 3.65 20.25
C LEU A 242 4.31 2.27 20.60
N ILE A 243 4.89 1.20 20.04
CA ILE A 243 4.48 -0.20 20.28
C ILE A 243 4.54 -0.54 21.77
N SER A 244 5.66 -0.25 22.42
CA SER A 244 5.84 -0.53 23.86
C SER A 244 4.89 0.30 24.74
N THR A 245 4.64 1.56 24.37
CA THR A 245 3.69 2.41 25.09
C THR A 245 2.28 1.88 24.95
N VAL A 246 1.80 1.63 23.73
CA VAL A 246 0.46 1.09 23.45
C VAL A 246 0.26 -0.26 24.15
N GLY A 247 1.26 -1.14 24.10
CA GLY A 247 1.22 -2.43 24.80
C GLY A 247 1.05 -2.28 26.33
N SER A 248 1.67 -1.26 26.91
CA SER A 248 1.55 -0.98 28.35
C SER A 248 0.22 -0.33 28.77
N LEU A 249 -0.59 0.17 27.83
CA LEU A 249 -1.85 0.85 28.14
C LEU A 249 -2.94 -0.12 28.61
N ASN A 250 -2.79 -1.43 28.36
CA ASN A 250 -3.77 -2.46 28.71
C ASN A 250 -5.17 -2.12 28.20
N LEU A 251 -5.24 -1.82 26.90
CA LEU A 251 -6.45 -1.33 26.23
C LEU A 251 -7.57 -2.37 26.27
N SER A 252 -8.78 -1.87 26.46
CA SER A 252 -10.01 -2.62 26.29
C SER A 252 -10.95 -1.91 25.32
N ASN A 253 -12.05 -2.55 24.96
CA ASN A 253 -13.01 -2.04 23.98
C ASN A 253 -13.52 -0.61 24.25
N LYS A 254 -13.60 -0.20 25.52
CA LYS A 254 -14.05 1.14 25.95
C LYS A 254 -12.98 2.22 25.82
N ASP A 255 -11.72 1.82 25.69
CA ASP A 255 -10.56 2.73 25.65
C ASP A 255 -10.24 3.14 24.21
N ILE A 256 -10.86 2.48 23.22
CA ILE A 256 -10.73 2.79 21.79
C ILE A 256 -12.06 3.31 21.24
N SER A 257 -12.08 4.59 20.88
CA SER A 257 -13.25 5.28 20.32
C SER A 257 -13.11 5.48 18.81
N LEU A 258 -14.20 5.26 18.09
CA LEU A 258 -14.26 5.37 16.63
C LEU A 258 -15.11 6.58 16.23
N HIS A 259 -14.60 7.36 15.29
CA HIS A 259 -15.26 8.57 14.79
C HIS A 259 -15.16 8.62 13.27
N ILE A 260 -16.03 9.42 12.65
CA ILE A 260 -15.99 9.68 11.21
C ILE A 260 -16.16 11.18 10.93
N ARG A 261 -15.35 11.72 10.02
CA ARG A 261 -15.41 13.12 9.58
C ARG A 261 -15.42 13.22 8.05
N PRO A 262 -16.43 13.86 7.43
CA PRO A 262 -17.62 14.45 8.05
C PRO A 262 -18.52 13.40 8.73
N TYR A 263 -19.41 13.85 9.61
CA TYR A 263 -20.30 12.93 10.34
C TYR A 263 -21.22 12.17 9.37
N HIS A 264 -21.27 10.86 9.56
CA HIS A 264 -22.22 9.95 8.93
C HIS A 264 -22.79 9.02 10.01
N ASP A 265 -24.04 8.59 9.83
CA ASP A 265 -24.68 7.63 10.71
C ASP A 265 -24.20 6.22 10.36
N VAL A 266 -23.08 5.83 10.96
CA VAL A 266 -22.35 4.57 10.72
C VAL A 266 -22.67 3.55 11.80
N THR A 267 -22.50 2.27 11.49
CA THR A 267 -22.62 1.18 12.46
C THR A 267 -21.27 0.53 12.74
N ASP A 268 -21.00 0.17 13.99
CA ASP A 268 -19.82 -0.61 14.37
C ASP A 268 -20.01 -2.07 13.93
N ILE A 269 -19.54 -2.39 12.72
CA ILE A 269 -19.45 -3.77 12.22
C ILE A 269 -18.12 -4.34 12.70
N GLN A 270 -18.19 -5.30 13.62
CA GLN A 270 -17.00 -5.98 14.14
C GLN A 270 -16.30 -6.75 13.02
N TYR A 271 -14.97 -6.64 12.97
CA TYR A 271 -14.14 -7.49 12.13
C TYR A 271 -13.86 -8.80 12.87
N ASP A 272 -14.25 -9.93 12.26
CA ASP A 272 -14.03 -11.25 12.84
C ASP A 272 -13.34 -12.16 11.80
N PRO A 273 -12.02 -12.42 11.94
CA PRO A 273 -11.27 -13.20 10.96
C PRO A 273 -11.79 -14.63 10.82
N ASP A 274 -12.39 -15.21 11.86
CA ASP A 274 -12.89 -16.59 11.83
C ASP A 274 -14.25 -16.72 11.12
N ASN A 275 -14.96 -15.60 10.93
CA ASN A 275 -16.31 -15.59 10.38
C ASN A 275 -16.46 -14.74 9.10
N LEU A 276 -15.37 -14.27 8.49
CA LEU A 276 -15.41 -13.40 7.29
C LEU A 276 -16.23 -13.96 6.11
N ALA A 277 -16.21 -15.28 5.90
CA ALA A 277 -16.99 -15.90 4.83
C ALA A 277 -18.50 -15.62 4.97
N LYS A 278 -19.00 -15.56 6.20
CA LYS A 278 -20.40 -15.23 6.50
C LYS A 278 -20.66 -13.74 6.28
N ASP A 279 -19.73 -12.87 6.66
CA ASP A 279 -19.85 -11.42 6.48
C ASP A 279 -19.80 -11.00 5.01
N LEU A 280 -19.13 -11.80 4.18
CA LEU A 280 -19.00 -11.59 2.73
C LEU A 280 -20.13 -12.25 1.91
N ASP A 281 -21.01 -13.08 2.51
CA ASP A 281 -22.15 -13.69 1.80
C ASP A 281 -23.07 -12.66 1.10
N PRO A 282 -23.43 -11.52 1.72
CA PRO A 282 -24.20 -10.49 1.03
C PRO A 282 -23.50 -9.94 -0.21
N LEU A 283 -22.16 -9.83 -0.19
CA LEU A 283 -21.38 -9.35 -1.33
C LEU A 283 -21.49 -10.32 -2.50
N GLN A 284 -21.39 -11.63 -2.23
CA GLN A 284 -21.51 -12.68 -3.25
C GLN A 284 -22.86 -12.65 -3.99
N ARG A 285 -23.93 -12.20 -3.32
CA ARG A 285 -25.25 -12.02 -3.95
C ARG A 285 -25.33 -10.80 -4.88
N VAL A 286 -24.51 -9.78 -4.65
CA VAL A 286 -24.51 -8.53 -5.43
C VAL A 286 -23.50 -8.58 -6.56
N VAL A 287 -22.41 -9.36 -6.43
CA VAL A 287 -21.35 -9.53 -7.43
C VAL A 287 -21.86 -9.66 -8.88
N PRO A 288 -22.88 -10.50 -9.20
CA PRO A 288 -23.39 -10.63 -10.57
C PRO A 288 -24.01 -9.36 -11.17
N LEU A 289 -24.30 -8.35 -10.34
CA LEU A 289 -24.91 -7.07 -10.72
C LEU A 289 -23.87 -5.94 -10.84
N LEU A 290 -22.61 -6.20 -10.45
CA LEU A 290 -21.56 -5.20 -10.47
C LEU A 290 -20.89 -5.10 -11.85
N SER A 291 -20.37 -3.91 -12.15
CA SER A 291 -19.56 -3.69 -13.35
C SER A 291 -18.17 -4.33 -13.17
N GLU A 292 -17.49 -4.66 -14.27
CA GLU A 292 -16.09 -5.16 -14.22
C GLU A 292 -15.14 -4.17 -13.53
N ALA A 293 -15.44 -2.87 -13.57
CA ALA A 293 -14.67 -1.84 -12.88
C ALA A 293 -14.86 -1.85 -11.35
N ASP A 294 -16.03 -2.28 -10.87
CA ASP A 294 -16.33 -2.40 -9.43
C ASP A 294 -15.97 -3.78 -8.88
N TYR A 295 -16.03 -4.82 -9.71
CA TYR A 295 -15.66 -6.19 -9.37
C TYR A 295 -15.18 -6.93 -10.62
N SER A 296 -13.92 -7.37 -10.62
CA SER A 296 -13.29 -7.98 -11.81
C SER A 296 -13.92 -9.31 -12.23
N GLY A 297 -14.64 -10.00 -11.35
CA GLY A 297 -15.13 -11.35 -11.62
C GLY A 297 -14.04 -12.43 -11.57
N GLU A 298 -12.76 -12.05 -11.51
CA GLU A 298 -11.63 -12.98 -11.47
C GLU A 298 -11.69 -13.85 -10.22
N THR A 299 -11.59 -15.16 -10.42
CA THR A 299 -11.28 -16.10 -9.35
C THR A 299 -9.87 -15.84 -8.81
N GLN A 300 -9.61 -16.25 -7.57
CA GLN A 300 -8.28 -16.16 -6.98
C GLN A 300 -7.20 -16.85 -7.85
N ALA A 301 -7.53 -17.98 -8.48
CA ALA A 301 -6.62 -18.68 -9.37
C ALA A 301 -6.28 -17.86 -10.64
N GLU A 302 -7.28 -17.19 -11.23
CA GLU A 302 -7.08 -16.32 -12.39
C GLU A 302 -6.27 -15.07 -12.01
N TYR A 303 -6.55 -14.48 -10.85
CA TYR A 303 -5.78 -13.37 -10.30
C TYR A 303 -4.29 -13.74 -10.13
N GLN A 304 -4.01 -14.85 -9.45
CA GLN A 304 -2.64 -15.33 -9.22
C GLN A 304 -1.93 -15.63 -10.55
N ALA A 305 -2.62 -16.27 -11.51
CA ALA A 305 -2.06 -16.53 -12.83
C ALA A 305 -1.70 -15.24 -13.59
N ARG A 306 -2.57 -14.21 -13.53
CA ARG A 306 -2.34 -12.91 -14.15
C ARG A 306 -1.16 -12.18 -13.51
N VAL A 307 -1.08 -12.13 -12.19
CA VAL A 307 0.02 -11.50 -11.45
C VAL A 307 1.36 -12.16 -11.82
N LEU A 308 1.44 -13.48 -11.76
CA LEU A 308 2.66 -14.22 -12.10
C LEU A 308 3.06 -14.04 -13.57
N ALA A 309 2.10 -14.05 -14.50
CA ALA A 309 2.37 -13.80 -15.91
C ALA A 309 2.95 -12.40 -16.14
N ASN A 310 2.36 -11.37 -15.51
CA ASN A 310 2.82 -9.99 -15.62
C ASN A 310 4.24 -9.80 -15.07
N ILE A 311 4.54 -10.37 -13.89
CA ILE A 311 5.89 -10.31 -13.31
C ILE A 311 6.90 -10.97 -14.25
N LYS A 312 6.58 -12.17 -14.74
CA LYS A 312 7.48 -12.92 -15.63
C LYS A 312 7.73 -12.19 -16.95
N GLU A 313 6.71 -11.58 -17.54
CA GLU A 313 6.85 -10.82 -18.79
C GLU A 313 7.75 -9.60 -18.61
N LYS A 314 7.68 -8.93 -17.44
CA LYS A 314 8.34 -7.65 -17.19
C LYS A 314 9.65 -7.75 -16.42
N LEU A 315 10.07 -8.93 -15.97
CA LEU A 315 11.30 -9.10 -15.16
C LEU A 315 12.60 -8.67 -15.90
N ALA A 316 12.56 -8.57 -17.23
CA ALA A 316 13.65 -8.07 -18.05
C ALA A 316 13.68 -6.53 -18.21
N ASP A 317 12.67 -5.83 -17.68
CA ASP A 317 12.50 -4.38 -17.78
C ASP A 317 12.96 -3.71 -16.48
N ASP A 318 14.08 -2.98 -16.55
CA ASP A 318 14.74 -2.42 -15.37
C ASP A 318 13.83 -1.46 -14.59
N GLU A 319 13.01 -0.66 -15.28
CA GLU A 319 12.06 0.25 -14.63
C GLU A 319 10.94 -0.53 -13.90
N PHE A 320 10.55 -1.69 -14.42
CA PHE A 320 9.59 -2.56 -13.71
C PHE A 320 10.24 -3.20 -12.50
N VAL A 321 11.49 -3.64 -12.59
CA VAL A 321 12.19 -4.29 -11.47
C VAL A 321 12.41 -3.30 -10.32
N ASP A 322 12.83 -2.07 -10.62
CA ASP A 322 12.95 -0.94 -9.66
C ASP A 322 11.63 -0.79 -8.88
N TRP A 323 10.54 -0.55 -9.61
CA TRP A 323 9.20 -0.42 -9.05
C TRP A 323 8.72 -1.67 -8.29
N ALA A 324 8.94 -2.86 -8.84
CA ALA A 324 8.45 -4.10 -8.25
C ALA A 324 9.17 -4.43 -6.95
N TYR A 325 10.44 -4.02 -6.83
CA TYR A 325 11.20 -4.10 -5.61
C TYR A 325 10.62 -3.17 -4.54
N ASP A 326 10.51 -1.89 -4.86
CA ASP A 326 10.04 -0.84 -3.94
C ASP A 326 8.60 -1.07 -3.48
N GLN A 327 7.75 -1.63 -4.34
CA GLN A 327 6.35 -1.93 -4.02
C GLN A 327 6.11 -3.35 -3.50
N PHE A 328 7.15 -4.11 -3.14
CA PHE A 328 7.00 -5.44 -2.53
C PHE A 328 6.07 -6.40 -3.31
N VAL A 329 6.13 -6.38 -4.65
CA VAL A 329 5.10 -7.01 -5.51
C VAL A 329 4.96 -8.51 -5.26
N TRP A 330 6.03 -9.18 -4.82
CA TRP A 330 5.99 -10.60 -4.46
C TRP A 330 5.03 -10.90 -3.31
N MET A 331 4.70 -9.95 -2.44
CA MET A 331 3.76 -10.16 -1.33
C MET A 331 2.34 -10.48 -1.80
N GLN A 332 2.01 -10.13 -3.05
CA GLN A 332 0.72 -10.46 -3.67
C GLN A 332 0.61 -11.96 -4.08
N ILE A 333 1.70 -12.71 -4.03
CA ILE A 333 1.73 -14.13 -4.40
C ILE A 333 1.27 -14.98 -3.21
N ASP A 334 0.26 -15.82 -3.44
CA ASP A 334 -0.33 -16.67 -2.39
C ASP A 334 0.56 -17.85 -2.00
N ASP A 335 1.16 -18.52 -2.98
CA ASP A 335 2.03 -19.68 -2.74
C ASP A 335 3.37 -19.25 -2.15
N ASN A 336 3.73 -19.81 -0.99
CA ASN A 336 4.93 -19.42 -0.24
C ASN A 336 6.22 -19.66 -1.05
N ASP A 337 6.37 -20.84 -1.65
CA ASP A 337 7.59 -21.18 -2.38
C ASP A 337 7.75 -20.32 -3.64
N THR A 338 6.66 -20.11 -4.37
CA THR A 338 6.63 -19.23 -5.55
C THR A 338 6.91 -17.78 -5.17
N ARG A 339 6.35 -17.31 -4.06
CA ARG A 339 6.57 -15.95 -3.55
C ARG A 339 8.03 -15.68 -3.27
N GLU A 340 8.71 -16.56 -2.52
CA GLU A 340 10.12 -16.37 -2.18
C GLU A 340 11.03 -16.55 -3.40
N PHE A 341 10.64 -17.40 -4.35
CA PHE A 341 11.32 -17.50 -5.64
C PHE A 341 11.27 -16.18 -6.41
N ILE A 342 10.08 -15.59 -6.55
CA ILE A 342 9.91 -14.31 -7.23
C ILE A 342 10.60 -13.17 -6.48
N HIS A 343 10.52 -13.16 -5.15
CA HIS A 343 11.22 -12.19 -4.31
C HIS A 343 12.73 -12.20 -4.61
N PHE A 344 13.36 -13.38 -4.55
CA PHE A 344 14.79 -13.51 -4.81
C PHE A 344 15.17 -13.19 -6.26
N ASP A 345 14.32 -13.52 -7.23
CA ASP A 345 14.54 -13.18 -8.64
C ASP A 345 14.47 -11.67 -8.91
N ILE A 346 13.52 -10.97 -8.30
CA ILE A 346 13.43 -9.50 -8.35
C ILE A 346 14.66 -8.88 -7.68
N LEU A 347 15.03 -9.34 -6.47
CA LEU A 347 16.20 -8.83 -5.75
C LEU A 347 17.50 -8.93 -6.57
N LYS A 348 17.76 -10.08 -7.20
CA LYS A 348 18.96 -10.24 -8.05
C LYS A 348 18.97 -9.24 -9.21
N ARG A 349 17.84 -9.08 -9.89
CA ARG A 349 17.73 -8.13 -11.01
C ARG A 349 17.86 -6.69 -10.53
N TYR A 350 17.32 -6.36 -9.36
CA TYR A 350 17.44 -5.04 -8.74
C TYR A 350 18.89 -4.69 -8.41
N ILE A 351 19.64 -5.63 -7.82
CA ILE A 351 21.07 -5.47 -7.54
C ILE A 351 21.88 -5.24 -8.83
N GLU A 352 21.53 -5.91 -9.92
CA GLU A 352 22.17 -5.70 -11.24
C GLU A 352 21.90 -4.30 -11.82
N ILE A 353 20.85 -3.60 -11.38
CA ILE A 353 20.47 -2.25 -11.85
C ILE A 353 21.21 -1.16 -11.07
N ILE A 354 21.30 -1.28 -9.74
CA ILE A 354 21.91 -0.23 -8.90
C ILE A 354 23.44 -0.14 -9.08
N ASP A 355 24.10 -1.25 -9.43
CA ASP A 355 25.56 -1.37 -9.66
C ASP A 355 26.43 -0.69 -8.57
N ASP A 356 25.95 -0.71 -7.32
CA ASP A 356 26.64 -0.15 -6.16
C ASP A 356 26.96 -1.26 -5.15
N LYS A 357 28.24 -1.43 -4.84
CA LYS A 357 28.71 -2.54 -3.98
C LYS A 357 28.24 -2.39 -2.54
N GLU A 358 28.26 -1.18 -1.99
CA GLU A 358 27.88 -0.94 -0.59
C GLU A 358 26.38 -1.16 -0.41
N GLN A 359 25.56 -0.64 -1.34
CA GLN A 359 24.12 -0.89 -1.35
C GLN A 359 23.79 -2.37 -1.58
N THR A 360 24.54 -3.06 -2.45
CA THR A 360 24.35 -4.50 -2.69
C THR A 360 24.58 -5.31 -1.41
N GLU A 361 25.65 -5.03 -0.67
CA GLU A 361 25.96 -5.72 0.59
C GLU A 361 24.85 -5.49 1.63
N LEU A 362 24.34 -4.25 1.74
CA LEU A 362 23.23 -3.90 2.63
C LEU A 362 21.93 -4.62 2.25
N LEU A 363 21.53 -4.58 0.97
CA LEU A 363 20.30 -5.23 0.49
C LEU A 363 20.33 -6.75 0.72
N LEU A 364 21.49 -7.39 0.50
CA LEU A 364 21.62 -8.82 0.73
C LEU A 364 21.67 -9.17 2.21
N ALA A 365 22.31 -8.36 3.05
CA ALA A 365 22.27 -8.53 4.49
C ALA A 365 20.83 -8.42 5.01
N ASP A 366 20.07 -7.43 4.55
CA ASP A 366 18.66 -7.25 4.89
C ASP A 366 17.82 -8.44 4.44
N TYR A 367 17.99 -8.92 3.21
CA TYR A 367 17.30 -10.10 2.71
C TYR A 367 17.63 -11.35 3.54
N ILE A 368 18.89 -11.57 3.90
CA ILE A 368 19.31 -12.71 4.73
C ILE A 368 18.64 -12.63 6.11
N ASN A 369 18.67 -11.47 6.76
CA ASN A 369 18.05 -11.25 8.06
C ASN A 369 16.54 -11.45 8.00
N GLU A 370 15.90 -10.98 6.93
CA GLU A 370 14.48 -11.24 6.69
C GLU A 370 14.22 -12.75 6.61
N MET A 371 14.93 -13.48 5.74
CA MET A 371 14.72 -14.92 5.56
C MET A 371 14.99 -15.71 6.85
N GLU A 372 15.99 -15.32 7.64
CA GLU A 372 16.25 -15.94 8.95
C GLU A 372 15.10 -15.68 9.95
N GLY A 373 14.66 -14.43 10.06
CA GLY A 373 13.55 -14.05 10.94
C GLY A 373 12.20 -14.68 10.57
N ARG A 374 12.05 -15.04 9.29
CA ARG A 374 10.88 -15.74 8.75
C ARG A 374 11.01 -17.27 8.81
N GLU A 375 12.07 -17.79 9.43
CA GLU A 375 12.38 -19.22 9.51
C GLU A 375 12.51 -19.91 8.14
N LEU A 376 13.10 -19.21 7.15
CA LEU A 376 13.32 -19.66 5.77
C LEU A 376 14.82 -19.91 5.49
N PRO A 377 15.47 -20.92 6.12
CA PRO A 377 16.92 -21.08 6.10
C PRO A 377 17.49 -21.37 4.70
N GLU A 378 16.73 -22.04 3.83
CA GLU A 378 17.17 -22.32 2.45
C GLU A 378 17.27 -21.04 1.61
N TRP A 379 16.40 -20.05 1.85
CA TRP A 379 16.44 -18.76 1.18
C TRP A 379 17.53 -17.86 1.76
N ALA A 380 17.72 -17.86 3.08
CA ALA A 380 18.85 -17.19 3.72
C ALA A 380 20.20 -17.72 3.19
N LYS A 381 20.30 -19.03 2.96
CA LYS A 381 21.49 -19.65 2.35
C LYS A 381 21.71 -19.19 0.90
N LYS A 382 20.65 -19.07 0.09
CA LYS A 382 20.76 -18.52 -1.28
C LYS A 382 21.23 -17.06 -1.27
N GLY A 383 20.71 -16.24 -0.34
CA GLY A 383 21.18 -14.87 -0.13
C GLY A 383 22.67 -14.80 0.19
N ARG A 384 23.14 -15.62 1.15
CA ARG A 384 24.57 -15.71 1.50
C ARG A 384 25.45 -16.14 0.33
N ALA A 385 25.04 -17.18 -0.40
CA ALA A 385 25.79 -17.66 -1.56
C ALA A 385 25.84 -16.63 -2.70
N PHE A 386 24.85 -15.73 -2.78
CA PHE A 386 24.88 -14.63 -3.73
C PHE A 386 25.78 -13.48 -3.26
N LEU A 387 25.72 -13.13 -1.98
CA LEU A 387 26.60 -12.13 -1.35
C LEU A 387 28.10 -12.48 -1.50
N GLU A 388 28.46 -13.76 -1.34
CA GLU A 388 29.84 -14.24 -1.53
C GLU A 388 30.43 -13.87 -2.91
N GLN A 389 29.60 -13.78 -3.96
CA GLN A 389 30.03 -13.44 -5.32
C GLN A 389 30.49 -11.98 -5.47
N PHE A 390 30.13 -11.10 -4.53
CA PHE A 390 30.48 -9.68 -4.52
C PHE A 390 31.63 -9.36 -3.55
N ILE A 391 31.87 -10.22 -2.55
CA ILE A 391 33.00 -10.08 -1.61
C ILE A 391 34.32 -10.48 -2.28
N GLU A 392 34.29 -11.45 -3.20
CA GLU A 392 35.47 -11.96 -3.91
C GLU A 392 35.93 -11.09 -5.11
N LYS A 393 35.21 -10.02 -5.44
CA LYS A 393 35.56 -9.02 -6.45
C LYS A 393 35.90 -7.68 -5.79
#